data_AF-A5UG76-F1
#
_entry.id   AF-A5UG76-F1
#
_cell.length_a   1.000
_cell.length_b   1.000
_cell.length_c   1.000
_cell.angle_alpha   90.00
_cell.angle_beta   90.00
_cell.angle_gamma   90.00
#
_symmetry.space_group_name_H-M   'P 1'
#
loop_
_entity.id
_entity.type
_entity.pdbx_description
1 polymer ?
#
loop_
_entity_poly.entity_id
_entity_poly.type
_entity_poly.pdbx_seq_one_letter_code
_entity_poly.pdbx_strand_id
1 'polypeptide(L)'
;MKLQNQDKQAELEQLIGNLNVSNQVFYEIQDKALSIKENISRNKKLIEALESDNQEAQKEIDNLQVSDTGEINFNGFDELSERISKNTRKIDTIRKVVEKFEIQLEILLMTEYEQHLKICNESALKCFSLIGDELLNEFISGGIAEELSRILTIFDKGGRYADVLKYSTDSNIRDYFLLMN
;
A
#
# COMPACT_ATOMS: atom_id res chain seq x y z
N MET A 1 -22.65 6.99 1.61
CA MET A 1 -23.27 7.22 2.93
C MET A 1 -23.66 8.69 3.01
N LYS A 2 -24.77 9.04 3.67
CA LYS A 2 -25.23 10.43 3.81
C LYS A 2 -25.56 10.72 5.28
N LEU A 3 -24.99 11.78 5.83
CA LEU A 3 -25.26 12.30 7.16
C LEU A 3 -26.53 13.16 7.16
N GLN A 4 -27.24 13.19 8.28
CA GLN A 4 -28.44 14.01 8.49
C GLN A 4 -28.07 15.48 8.66
N ASN A 5 -26.97 15.76 9.37
CA ASN A 5 -26.44 17.10 9.54
C ASN A 5 -25.80 17.60 8.24
N GLN A 6 -26.41 18.61 7.63
CA GLN A 6 -26.01 19.10 6.30
C GLN A 6 -24.64 19.79 6.29
N ASP A 7 -24.28 20.49 7.36
CA ASP A 7 -22.97 21.13 7.47
C ASP A 7 -21.86 20.07 7.57
N LYS A 8 -22.12 19.01 8.36
CA LYS A 8 -21.22 17.86 8.48
C LYS A 8 -21.16 17.01 7.22
N GLN A 9 -22.26 16.91 6.47
CA GLN A 9 -22.27 16.28 5.16
C GLN A 9 -21.38 17.04 4.16
N ALA A 10 -21.44 18.38 4.15
CA ALA A 10 -20.58 19.19 3.28
C ALA A 10 -19.10 19.08 3.68
N GLU A 11 -18.80 19.09 4.97
CA GLU A 11 -17.44 18.85 5.50
C GLU A 11 -16.92 17.46 5.08
N LEU A 12 -17.75 16.43 5.18
CA LEU A 12 -17.41 15.07 4.73
C LEU A 12 -17.11 15.01 3.23
N GLU A 13 -17.92 15.66 2.40
CA GLU A 13 -17.72 15.70 0.94
C GLU A 13 -16.39 16.37 0.57
N GLN A 14 -16.01 17.44 1.29
CA GLN A 14 -14.72 18.08 1.12
C GLN A 14 -13.56 17.15 1.54
N LEU A 15 -13.68 16.45 2.67
CA LEU A 15 -12.66 15.50 3.13
C LEU A 15 -12.49 14.34 2.16
N ILE A 16 -13.58 13.80 1.62
CA ILE A 16 -13.55 12.76 0.57
C ILE A 16 -12.88 13.28 -0.70
N GLY A 17 -13.17 14.51 -1.11
CA GLY A 17 -12.50 15.16 -2.23
C GLY A 17 -10.98 15.22 -2.04
N ASN A 18 -10.53 15.66 -0.87
CA ASN A 18 -9.11 15.75 -0.52
C ASN A 18 -8.44 14.35 -0.44
N LEU A 19 -9.15 13.36 0.09
CA LEU A 19 -8.68 11.97 0.14
C LEU A 19 -8.51 11.41 -1.28
N ASN A 20 -9.45 11.66 -2.18
CA ASN A 20 -9.35 11.20 -3.58
C ASN A 20 -8.15 11.83 -4.30
N VAL A 21 -7.87 13.11 -4.08
CA VAL A 21 -6.67 13.76 -4.63
C VAL A 21 -5.40 13.10 -4.07
N SER A 22 -5.34 12.87 -2.75
CA SER A 22 -4.19 12.19 -2.12
C SER A 22 -3.99 10.78 -2.66
N ASN A 23 -5.07 10.01 -2.81
CA ASN A 23 -5.05 8.66 -3.36
C ASN A 23 -4.55 8.65 -4.80
N GLN A 24 -4.97 9.62 -5.62
CA GLN A 24 -4.51 9.71 -7.01
C GLN A 24 -2.99 9.89 -7.09
N VAL A 25 -2.43 10.78 -6.27
CA VAL A 25 -0.97 10.96 -6.19
C VAL A 25 -0.28 9.68 -5.72
N PHE A 26 -0.87 8.98 -4.75
CA PHE A 26 -0.31 7.71 -4.27
C PHE A 26 -0.34 6.61 -5.34
N TYR A 27 -1.40 6.52 -6.14
CA TYR A 27 -1.46 5.58 -7.26
C TYR A 27 -0.39 5.85 -8.32
N GLU A 28 -0.12 7.11 -8.63
CA GLU A 28 0.96 7.46 -9.56
C GLU A 28 2.34 7.02 -9.04
N ILE A 29 2.58 7.09 -7.73
CA ILE A 29 3.81 6.60 -7.09
C ILE A 29 3.88 5.07 -7.16
N GLN A 30 2.75 4.38 -6.93
CA GLN A 30 2.65 2.93 -7.07
C GLN A 30 2.96 2.47 -8.49
N ASP A 31 2.40 3.14 -9.49
CA ASP A 31 2.62 2.84 -10.91
C ASP A 31 4.08 3.04 -11.31
N LYS A 32 4.72 4.12 -10.82
CA LYS A 32 6.17 4.35 -11.02
C LYS A 32 6.99 3.22 -10.41
N ALA A 33 6.71 2.82 -9.17
CA ALA A 33 7.41 1.74 -8.50
C ALA A 33 7.25 0.41 -9.23
N LEU A 34 6.04 0.11 -9.71
CA LEU A 34 5.75 -1.09 -10.49
C LEU A 34 6.52 -1.12 -11.81
N SER A 35 6.53 -0.02 -12.54
CA SER A 35 7.29 0.12 -13.80
C SER A 35 8.78 -0.11 -13.61
N ILE A 36 9.38 0.47 -12.55
CA ILE A 36 10.80 0.23 -12.21
C ILE A 36 11.05 -1.26 -11.91
N LYS A 37 10.18 -1.88 -11.12
CA LYS A 37 10.28 -3.31 -10.77
C LYS A 37 10.19 -4.22 -12.00
N GLU A 38 9.28 -3.92 -12.92
CA GLU A 38 9.15 -4.64 -14.19
C GLU A 38 10.39 -4.47 -15.07
N ASN A 39 10.96 -3.26 -15.15
CA ASN A 39 12.21 -3.00 -15.86
C ASN A 39 13.37 -3.82 -15.30
N ILE A 40 13.53 -3.83 -13.97
CA ILE A 40 14.55 -4.65 -13.29
C ILE A 40 14.36 -6.13 -13.64
N SER A 41 13.13 -6.64 -13.57
CA SER A 41 12.83 -8.04 -13.89
C SER A 41 13.16 -8.39 -15.34
N ARG A 42 12.77 -7.54 -16.29
CA ARG A 42 13.10 -7.73 -17.72
C ARG A 42 14.60 -7.74 -17.95
N ASN A 43 15.33 -6.82 -17.34
CA ASN A 43 16.78 -6.72 -17.47
C ASN A 43 17.50 -7.93 -16.87
N LYS A 44 17.04 -8.46 -15.72
CA LYS A 44 17.57 -9.69 -15.11
C LYS A 44 17.36 -10.90 -16.04
N LYS A 45 16.18 -11.06 -16.63
CA LYS A 45 15.91 -12.10 -17.62
C LYS A 45 16.80 -11.98 -18.87
N LEU A 46 17.09 -10.75 -19.30
CA LEU A 46 18.00 -10.52 -20.43
C LEU A 46 19.45 -10.92 -20.08
N ILE A 47 19.90 -10.66 -18.85
CA ILE A 47 21.19 -11.15 -18.36
C ILE A 47 21.22 -12.68 -18.39
N GLU A 48 20.21 -13.34 -17.82
CA GLU A 48 20.12 -14.81 -17.80
C GLU A 48 20.17 -15.41 -19.21
N ALA A 49 19.46 -14.80 -20.17
CA ALA A 49 19.48 -15.24 -21.57
C ALA A 49 20.88 -15.08 -22.20
N LEU A 50 21.57 -13.97 -21.96
CA LEU A 50 22.93 -13.73 -22.46
C LEU A 50 23.96 -14.65 -21.79
N GLU A 51 23.78 -14.98 -20.50
CA GLU A 51 24.62 -15.93 -19.79
C GLU A 51 24.45 -17.35 -20.33
N SER A 52 23.21 -17.76 -20.61
CA SER A 52 22.92 -19.04 -21.29
C SER A 52 23.55 -19.09 -22.68
N ASP A 53 23.42 -18.01 -23.46
CA ASP A 53 24.02 -17.88 -24.80
C ASP A 53 25.54 -18.03 -24.76
N ASN A 54 26.19 -17.43 -23.76
CA ASN A 54 27.62 -17.54 -23.55
C ASN A 54 28.04 -18.96 -23.15
N GLN A 55 27.25 -19.65 -22.32
CA GLN A 55 27.53 -21.04 -21.96
C GLN A 55 27.41 -21.97 -23.16
N GLU A 56 26.45 -21.75 -24.05
CA GLU A 56 26.29 -22.51 -25.29
C GLU A 56 27.47 -22.26 -26.24
N ALA A 57 27.81 -20.99 -26.50
CA ALA A 57 28.96 -20.62 -27.31
C ALA A 57 30.29 -21.18 -26.75
N GLN A 58 30.45 -21.21 -25.42
CA GLN A 58 31.63 -21.81 -24.80
C GLN A 58 31.69 -23.32 -25.02
N LYS A 59 30.56 -24.03 -24.93
CA LYS A 59 30.50 -25.46 -25.26
C LYS A 59 30.84 -25.71 -26.74
N GLU A 60 30.41 -24.84 -27.64
CA GLU A 60 30.78 -24.92 -29.06
C GLU A 60 32.28 -24.72 -29.25
N ILE A 61 32.91 -23.78 -28.54
CA ILE A 61 34.37 -23.61 -28.51
C ILE A 61 35.07 -24.87 -28.00
N ASP A 62 34.59 -25.44 -26.90
CA ASP A 62 35.18 -26.64 -26.30
C ASP A 62 35.05 -27.87 -27.23
N ASN A 63 34.02 -27.89 -28.08
CA ASN A 63 33.71 -28.95 -29.04
C ASN A 63 34.27 -28.69 -30.45
N LEU A 64 34.83 -27.50 -30.73
CA LEU A 64 35.51 -27.18 -31.99
C LEU A 64 36.77 -28.04 -32.08
N GLN A 65 36.60 -29.27 -32.55
CA GLN A 65 37.66 -30.24 -32.73
C GLN A 65 38.67 -29.75 -33.76
N VAL A 66 39.93 -30.01 -33.43
CA VAL A 66 41.03 -30.17 -34.38
C VAL A 66 40.56 -31.16 -35.45
N SER A 67 40.60 -30.78 -36.72
CA SER A 67 40.25 -31.69 -37.84
C SER A 67 41.08 -32.98 -37.80
N ASP A 68 40.66 -34.00 -38.56
CA ASP A 68 41.41 -35.26 -38.70
C ASP A 68 42.87 -35.06 -39.16
N THR A 69 43.20 -33.89 -39.73
CA THR A 69 44.55 -33.48 -40.17
C THR A 69 45.32 -32.64 -39.15
N GLY A 70 44.74 -32.28 -38.00
CA GLY A 70 45.38 -31.38 -37.04
C GLY A 70 45.03 -29.89 -37.20
N GLU A 71 44.23 -29.52 -38.20
CA GLU A 71 43.89 -28.11 -38.45
C GLU A 71 42.82 -27.62 -37.46
N ILE A 72 43.14 -26.52 -36.78
CA ILE A 72 42.25 -25.80 -35.87
C ILE A 72 41.42 -24.80 -36.69
N ASN A 73 40.10 -24.80 -36.51
CA ASN A 73 39.23 -23.80 -37.09
C ASN A 73 39.28 -22.48 -36.28
N PHE A 74 40.32 -21.69 -36.51
CA PHE A 74 40.52 -20.40 -35.84
C PHE A 74 39.40 -19.40 -36.12
N ASN A 75 38.80 -19.40 -37.31
CA ASN A 75 37.72 -18.47 -37.64
C ASN A 75 36.47 -18.72 -36.79
N GLY A 76 36.05 -19.99 -36.64
CA GLY A 76 34.92 -20.34 -35.77
C GLY A 76 35.20 -20.05 -34.30
N PHE A 77 36.45 -20.26 -33.86
CA PHE A 77 36.89 -19.91 -32.52
C PHE A 77 36.80 -18.39 -32.25
N ASP A 78 37.29 -17.58 -33.18
CA ASP A 78 37.28 -16.12 -33.08
C ASP A 78 35.86 -15.56 -33.06
N GLU A 79 34.97 -16.09 -33.92
CA GLU A 79 33.57 -15.69 -33.99
C GLU A 79 32.82 -15.93 -32.67
N LEU A 80 32.96 -17.14 -32.10
CA LEU A 80 32.31 -17.50 -30.83
C LEU A 80 32.93 -16.72 -29.65
N SER A 81 34.25 -16.54 -29.66
CA SER A 81 34.95 -15.74 -28.64
C SER A 81 34.50 -14.27 -28.67
N GLU A 82 34.32 -13.70 -29.87
CA GLU A 82 33.82 -12.34 -30.03
C GLU A 82 32.37 -12.21 -29.55
N ARG A 83 31.52 -13.21 -29.84
CA ARG A 83 30.13 -13.27 -29.34
C ARG A 83 30.10 -13.26 -27.81
N ILE A 84 30.88 -14.14 -27.17
CA ILE A 84 31.00 -14.20 -25.70
C ILE A 84 31.46 -12.84 -25.16
N SER A 85 32.50 -12.25 -25.74
CA SER A 85 33.03 -10.94 -25.31
C SER A 85 31.97 -9.83 -25.40
N LYS A 86 31.25 -9.75 -26.52
CA LYS A 86 30.17 -8.78 -26.72
C LYS A 86 29.04 -8.96 -25.70
N ASN A 87 28.61 -10.19 -25.47
CA ASN A 87 27.57 -10.50 -24.50
C ASN A 87 28.00 -10.19 -23.06
N THR A 88 29.24 -10.50 -22.67
CA THR A 88 29.78 -10.16 -21.35
C THR A 88 29.76 -8.64 -21.11
N ARG A 89 30.17 -7.84 -22.09
CA ARG A 89 30.09 -6.37 -21.99
C ARG A 89 28.65 -5.88 -21.84
N LYS A 90 27.69 -6.49 -22.56
CA LYS A 90 26.26 -6.17 -22.42
C LYS A 90 25.76 -6.52 -21.02
N ILE A 91 26.08 -7.71 -20.51
CA ILE A 91 25.72 -8.16 -19.16
C ILE A 91 26.23 -7.16 -18.12
N ASP A 92 27.52 -6.78 -18.17
CA ASP A 92 28.10 -5.82 -17.22
C ASP A 92 27.41 -4.46 -17.27
N THR A 93 27.03 -4.01 -18.46
CA THR A 93 26.29 -2.75 -18.63
C THR A 93 24.88 -2.85 -18.05
N ILE A 94 24.16 -3.93 -18.36
CA ILE A 94 22.80 -4.15 -17.86
C ILE A 94 22.79 -4.31 -16.34
N ARG A 95 23.78 -5.00 -15.75
CA ARG A 95 23.93 -5.16 -14.29
C ARG A 95 24.05 -3.81 -13.58
N LYS A 96 24.88 -2.89 -14.09
CA LYS A 96 25.00 -1.52 -13.55
C LYS A 96 23.68 -0.75 -13.63
N VAL A 97 22.92 -0.94 -14.72
CA VAL A 97 21.60 -0.31 -14.89
C VAL A 97 20.59 -0.90 -13.91
N VAL A 98 20.59 -2.22 -13.70
CA VAL A 98 19.76 -2.91 -12.72
C VAL A 98 20.04 -2.38 -11.31
N GLU A 99 21.31 -2.34 -10.90
CA GLU A 99 21.72 -1.83 -9.58
C GLU A 99 21.24 -0.38 -9.37
N LYS A 100 21.45 0.48 -10.37
CA LYS A 100 20.96 1.87 -10.33
C LYS A 100 19.44 1.93 -10.12
N PHE A 101 18.67 1.11 -10.83
CA PHE A 101 17.21 1.09 -10.69
C PHE A 101 16.75 0.47 -9.37
N GLU A 102 17.47 -0.51 -8.83
CA GLU A 102 17.21 -1.08 -7.50
C GLU A 102 17.35 -0.01 -6.41
N ILE A 103 18.43 0.77 -6.46
CA ILE A 103 18.65 1.91 -5.55
C ILE A 103 17.55 2.97 -5.74
N GLN A 104 17.19 3.30 -6.98
CA GLN A 104 16.11 4.27 -7.24
C GLN A 104 14.76 3.79 -6.70
N LEU A 105 14.45 2.50 -6.84
CA LEU A 105 13.24 1.91 -6.29
C LEU A 105 13.24 1.97 -4.77
N GLU A 106 14.36 1.63 -4.13
CA GLU A 106 14.52 1.71 -2.68
C GLU A 106 14.30 3.13 -2.15
N ILE A 107 14.92 4.13 -2.78
CA ILE A 107 14.72 5.54 -2.43
C ILE A 107 13.24 5.93 -2.57
N LEU A 108 12.60 5.59 -3.69
CA LEU A 108 11.18 5.90 -3.94
C LEU A 108 10.27 5.29 -2.86
N LEU A 109 10.53 4.04 -2.48
CA LEU A 109 9.77 3.33 -1.46
C LEU A 109 9.98 3.93 -0.07
N MET A 110 11.20 4.27 0.29
CA MET A 110 11.51 4.84 1.62
C MET A 110 11.06 6.29 1.80
N THR A 111 10.83 7.02 0.71
CA THR A 111 10.52 8.45 0.73
C THR A 111 9.08 8.72 0.30
N GLU A 112 8.85 8.90 -1.00
CA GLU A 112 7.56 9.30 -1.56
C GLU A 112 6.46 8.30 -1.20
N TYR A 113 6.72 7.00 -1.31
CA TYR A 113 5.71 5.98 -1.02
C TYR A 113 5.26 6.03 0.44
N GLU A 114 6.17 5.95 1.40
CA GLU A 114 5.85 5.99 2.83
C GLU A 114 5.19 7.32 3.23
N GLN A 115 5.69 8.44 2.70
CA GLN A 115 5.10 9.75 2.96
C GLN A 115 3.64 9.82 2.47
N HIS A 116 3.38 9.40 1.24
CA HIS A 116 2.04 9.48 0.67
C HIS A 116 1.08 8.43 1.24
N LEU A 117 1.57 7.25 1.62
CA LEU A 117 0.79 6.27 2.38
C LEU A 117 0.30 6.88 3.71
N LYS A 118 1.20 7.55 4.43
CA LYS A 118 0.84 8.24 5.68
C LYS A 118 -0.20 9.33 5.45
N ILE A 119 -0.04 10.17 4.44
CA ILE A 119 -1.01 11.22 4.09
C ILE A 119 -2.38 10.65 3.76
N CYS A 120 -2.44 9.57 2.97
CA CYS A 120 -3.70 8.90 2.62
C CYS A 120 -4.39 8.33 3.86
N ASN A 121 -3.63 7.66 4.74
CA ASN A 121 -4.15 7.11 5.99
C ASN A 121 -4.68 8.19 6.93
N GLU A 122 -3.93 9.29 7.12
CA GLU A 122 -4.38 10.42 7.94
C GLU A 122 -5.64 11.08 7.37
N SER A 123 -5.73 11.19 6.04
CA SER A 123 -6.91 11.75 5.37
C SER A 123 -8.13 10.84 5.50
N ALA A 124 -7.94 9.52 5.37
CA ALA A 124 -9.00 8.54 5.58
C ALA A 124 -9.47 8.54 7.05
N LEU A 125 -8.55 8.63 8.01
CA LEU A 125 -8.87 8.67 9.42
C LEU A 125 -9.71 9.89 9.78
N LYS A 126 -9.45 11.05 9.18
CA LYS A 126 -10.31 12.25 9.33
C LYS A 126 -11.73 12.00 8.83
N CYS A 127 -11.88 11.36 7.66
CA CYS A 127 -13.20 10.99 7.13
C CYS A 127 -13.94 10.06 8.10
N PHE A 128 -13.27 9.00 8.57
CA PHE A 128 -13.88 8.03 9.48
C PHE A 128 -14.20 8.61 10.85
N SER A 129 -13.36 9.49 11.41
CA SER A 129 -13.64 10.18 12.67
C SER A 129 -14.92 11.00 12.55
N LEU A 130 -15.02 11.85 11.52
CA LEU A 130 -16.20 12.68 11.32
C LEU A 130 -17.46 11.84 11.10
N ILE A 131 -17.37 10.78 10.30
CA ILE A 131 -18.46 9.82 10.10
C ILE A 131 -18.89 9.20 11.44
N GLY A 132 -17.93 8.71 12.23
CA GLY A 132 -18.19 8.03 13.48
C GLY A 132 -18.82 8.96 14.52
N ASP A 133 -18.26 10.16 14.67
CA ASP A 133 -18.75 11.17 15.59
C ASP A 133 -20.19 11.59 15.22
N GLU A 134 -20.46 11.82 13.94
CA GLU A 134 -21.79 12.27 13.52
C GLU A 134 -22.83 11.16 13.59
N LEU A 135 -22.49 9.91 13.23
CA LEU A 135 -23.40 8.78 13.41
C LEU A 135 -23.74 8.55 14.88
N LEU A 136 -22.78 8.75 15.79
CA LEU A 136 -23.03 8.65 17.23
C LEU A 136 -23.96 9.79 17.69
N ASN A 137 -23.73 11.02 17.23
CA ASN A 137 -24.60 12.16 17.54
C ASN A 137 -26.02 11.96 17.03
N GLU A 138 -26.18 11.48 15.79
CA GLU A 138 -27.48 11.15 15.20
C GLU A 138 -28.18 10.04 15.99
N PHE A 139 -27.44 9.00 16.41
CA PHE A 139 -27.98 7.91 17.22
C PHE A 139 -28.49 8.40 18.58
N ILE A 140 -27.71 9.24 19.28
CA ILE A 140 -28.09 9.82 20.57
C ILE A 140 -29.29 10.75 20.41
N SER A 141 -29.28 11.58 19.37
CA SER A 141 -30.30 12.61 19.11
C SER A 141 -31.59 12.05 18.52
N GLY A 142 -31.56 10.83 17.96
CA GLY A 142 -32.70 10.13 17.36
C GLY A 142 -33.76 9.64 18.34
N GLY A 143 -33.85 10.21 19.54
CA GLY A 143 -34.87 9.89 20.53
C GLY A 143 -34.60 8.64 21.37
N ILE A 144 -33.62 7.80 21.01
CA ILE A 144 -33.29 6.57 21.77
C ILE A 144 -32.92 6.90 23.22
N ALA A 145 -32.19 7.99 23.47
CA ALA A 145 -31.90 8.44 24.83
C ALA A 145 -33.18 8.80 25.61
N GLU A 146 -34.14 9.46 24.97
CA GLU A 146 -35.44 9.80 25.57
C GLU A 146 -36.34 8.57 25.77
N GLU A 147 -36.35 7.64 24.81
CA GLU A 147 -37.03 6.35 24.91
C GLU A 147 -36.45 5.51 26.06
N LEU A 148 -35.12 5.41 26.17
CA LEU A 148 -34.43 4.72 27.26
C LEU A 148 -34.73 5.38 28.60
N SER A 149 -34.70 6.71 28.69
CA SER A 149 -35.09 7.44 29.90
C SER A 149 -36.55 7.19 30.30
N ARG A 150 -37.48 7.13 29.33
CA ARG A 150 -38.89 6.80 29.60
C ARG A 150 -39.05 5.37 30.10
N ILE A 151 -38.39 4.40 29.46
CA ILE A 151 -38.40 2.99 29.86
C ILE A 151 -37.85 2.82 31.28
N LEU A 152 -36.70 3.44 31.58
CA LEU A 152 -36.10 3.41 32.92
C LEU A 152 -37.02 4.04 33.97
N THR A 153 -37.65 5.17 33.66
CA THR A 153 -38.62 5.82 34.56
C THR A 153 -39.83 4.92 34.84
N ILE A 154 -40.32 4.20 33.84
CA ILE A 154 -41.42 3.24 33.98
C ILE A 154 -41.00 2.05 34.85
N PHE A 155 -39.77 1.55 34.72
CA PHE A 155 -39.26 0.46 35.56
C PHE A 155 -39.03 0.87 37.01
N ASP A 156 -38.51 2.08 37.24
CA ASP A 156 -38.33 2.66 38.56
C ASP A 156 -39.68 2.86 39.28
N LYS A 157 -40.64 3.51 38.61
CA LYS A 157 -41.96 3.81 39.20
C LYS A 157 -42.94 2.63 39.20
N GLY A 158 -42.74 1.65 38.31
CA GLY A 158 -43.61 0.48 38.14
C GLY A 158 -43.33 -0.67 39.12
N GLY A 159 -42.31 -0.54 39.98
CA GLY A 159 -42.06 -1.45 41.11
C GLY A 159 -41.50 -2.85 40.76
N ARG A 160 -41.48 -3.25 39.47
CA ARG A 160 -41.00 -4.58 39.04
C ARG A 160 -39.49 -4.80 39.21
N TYR A 161 -38.69 -3.74 39.30
CA TYR A 161 -37.22 -3.80 39.43
C TYR A 161 -36.65 -2.81 40.46
N ALA A 162 -37.47 -2.34 41.40
CA ALA A 162 -37.08 -1.34 42.41
C ALA A 162 -35.83 -1.78 43.23
N ASP A 163 -35.61 -3.07 43.41
CA ASP A 163 -34.44 -3.60 44.13
C ASP A 163 -33.17 -3.68 43.27
N VAL A 164 -33.28 -3.69 41.94
CA VAL A 164 -32.11 -3.66 41.02
C VAL A 164 -31.60 -2.22 40.84
N LEU A 165 -32.50 -1.23 40.90
CA LEU A 165 -32.17 0.20 40.76
C LEU A 165 -31.64 0.86 42.04
N LYS A 166 -31.71 0.19 43.20
CA LYS A 166 -31.07 0.66 44.46
C LYS A 166 -29.56 0.88 44.34
N TYR A 167 -28.89 0.25 43.38
CA TYR A 167 -27.46 0.45 43.10
C TYR A 167 -27.19 1.56 42.07
N SER A 168 -28.23 2.22 41.56
CA SER A 168 -28.15 3.21 40.47
C SER A 168 -28.58 4.62 40.89
N THR A 169 -29.09 4.82 42.11
CA THR A 169 -29.71 6.11 42.53
C THR A 169 -28.77 7.11 43.20
N ASP A 170 -27.48 6.81 43.35
CA ASP A 170 -26.53 7.79 43.95
C ASP A 170 -25.77 8.63 42.92
N SER A 171 -26.19 8.65 41.66
CA SER A 171 -25.59 9.58 40.69
C SER A 171 -26.65 10.07 39.73
N ASN A 172 -27.09 11.30 39.93
CA ASN A 172 -27.83 12.05 38.95
C ASN A 172 -27.05 11.98 37.64
N ILE A 173 -27.62 11.42 36.57
CA ILE A 173 -26.92 11.28 35.26
C ILE A 173 -26.42 12.66 34.76
N ARG A 174 -27.06 13.74 35.22
CA ARG A 174 -26.61 15.13 35.01
C ARG A 174 -25.24 15.45 35.62
N ASP A 175 -24.88 14.86 36.75
CA ASP A 175 -23.60 15.09 37.43
C ASP A 175 -22.45 14.36 36.74
N TYR A 176 -22.72 13.22 36.09
CA TYR A 176 -21.72 12.51 35.27
C TYR A 176 -21.34 13.29 34.00
N PHE A 177 -22.27 14.06 33.42
CA PHE A 177 -22.02 14.90 32.25
C PHE A 177 -21.24 16.20 32.58
N LEU A 178 -21.34 16.71 33.81
CA LEU A 178 -20.62 17.91 34.25
C LEU A 178 -19.18 17.63 34.71
N LEU A 179 -18.81 16.37 34.94
CA LEU A 179 -17.47 15.93 35.37
C LEU A 179 -16.51 15.57 34.22
N MET A 180 -16.98 15.57 32.96
CA MET A 180 -16.14 15.30 31.77
C MET A 180 -15.76 16.57 30.97
N ASN A 181 -15.77 17.75 31.61
CA ASN A 181 -15.09 18.96 31.13
C ASN A 181 -14.03 19.41 32.14
#